data_AF-A0A5D0SWG7-F1
#
_entry.id   AF-A0A5D0SWG7-F1
#
_cell.length_a   1.000
_cell.length_b   1.000
_cell.length_c   1.000
_cell.angle_alpha   90.00
_cell.angle_beta   90.00
_cell.angle_gamma   90.00
#
_symmetry.space_group_name_H-M   'P 1'
#
loop_
_entity.id
_entity.type
_entity.pdbx_description
1 polymer ?
#
loop_
_entity_poly.entity_id
_entity_poly.type
_entity_poly.pdbx_seq_one_letter_code
_entity_poly.pdbx_strand_id
1 'polypeptide(L)'
;MRIRPISPERLVTELADRLAAQADTAAPGRLRVGVDGPGAARPEELAAALVDPLRARGRPVLHVRAENFLRPASVRLEHGRRNPDAYYEGWTDEAGLRREVLDPAGPGGSGRLLPSLWDATADRASRAAYVELPPGGVVLVSGPLLLGGGLPLDVTVHLLLSPAALHRRTDAEQQWTLPAFDRYAAEVAPASFADVVVRVDDPRHPALVEYAAPA
;
A
#
# COMPACT_ATOMS: atom_id res chain seq x y z
N MET A 1 1.46 -21.71 -10.93
CA MET A 1 0.77 -20.83 -9.96
C MET A 1 -0.10 -21.70 -9.07
N ARG A 2 0.18 -21.72 -7.77
CA ARG A 2 -0.58 -22.46 -6.75
C ARG A 2 -1.32 -21.44 -5.87
N ILE A 3 -2.56 -21.73 -5.50
CA ILE A 3 -3.32 -20.93 -4.54
C ILE A 3 -3.32 -21.67 -3.21
N ARG A 4 -2.80 -21.04 -2.16
CA ARG A 4 -2.78 -21.61 -0.81
C ARG A 4 -3.74 -20.83 0.10
N PRO A 5 -4.86 -21.44 0.53
CA PRO A 5 -5.71 -20.86 1.56
C PRO A 5 -4.92 -20.59 2.84
N ILE A 6 -5.21 -19.47 3.49
CA ILE A 6 -4.56 -19.06 4.74
C ILE A 6 -5.59 -18.34 5.62
N SER A 7 -5.49 -18.46 6.95
CA SER A 7 -6.35 -17.66 7.83
C SER A 7 -5.82 -16.21 7.88
N PRO A 8 -6.67 -15.21 8.19
CA PRO A 8 -6.22 -13.83 8.36
C PRO A 8 -5.07 -13.67 9.37
N GLU A 9 -5.13 -14.37 10.50
CA GLU A 9 -4.12 -14.29 11.57
C GLU A 9 -2.79 -14.90 11.12
N ARG A 10 -2.86 -16.01 10.39
CA ARG A 10 -1.68 -16.67 9.84
C ARG A 10 -1.06 -15.85 8.72
N LEU A 11 -1.86 -15.16 7.91
CA LEU A 11 -1.36 -14.22 6.89
C LEU A 11 -0.54 -13.10 7.53
N VAL A 12 -1.07 -12.46 8.57
CA VAL A 12 -0.37 -11.40 9.31
C VAL A 12 0.93 -11.93 9.91
N THR A 13 0.90 -13.13 10.49
CA THR A 13 2.10 -13.75 11.09
C THR A 13 3.17 -14.05 10.03
N GLU A 14 2.80 -14.72 8.93
CA GLU A 14 3.72 -15.07 7.83
C GLU A 14 4.32 -13.81 7.17
N LEU A 15 3.51 -12.77 6.97
CA LEU A 15 3.98 -11.49 6.44
C LEU A 15 4.93 -10.77 7.42
N ALA A 16 4.59 -10.72 8.71
CA ALA A 16 5.44 -10.08 9.71
C ALA A 16 6.80 -10.78 9.84
N ASP A 17 6.84 -12.11 9.79
CA ASP A 17 8.08 -12.90 9.76
C ASP A 17 8.93 -12.57 8.53
N ARG A 18 8.32 -12.58 7.34
CA ARG A 18 9.00 -12.27 6.09
C ARG A 18 9.58 -10.86 6.10
N LEU A 19 8.78 -9.86 6.47
CA LEU A 19 9.20 -8.46 6.49
C LEU A 19 10.29 -8.21 7.54
N ALA A 20 10.20 -8.84 8.72
CA ALA A 20 11.25 -8.71 9.74
C ALA A 20 12.59 -9.30 9.27
N ALA A 21 12.56 -10.43 8.54
CA ALA A 21 13.76 -11.02 7.96
C ALA A 21 14.35 -10.15 6.83
N GLN A 22 13.51 -9.57 5.98
CA GLN A 22 13.99 -8.65 4.93
C GLN A 22 14.57 -7.36 5.51
N ALA A 23 14.01 -6.85 6.60
CA ALA A 23 14.54 -5.67 7.29
C ALA A 23 15.95 -5.88 7.85
N ASP A 24 16.34 -7.11 8.23
CA ASP A 24 17.73 -7.41 8.61
C ASP A 24 18.70 -7.27 7.44
N THR A 25 18.28 -7.68 6.25
CA THR A 25 19.12 -7.64 5.05
C THR A 25 19.20 -6.24 4.41
N ALA A 26 18.25 -5.36 4.71
CA ALA A 26 18.15 -4.01 4.16
C ALA A 26 19.03 -2.96 4.87
N ALA A 27 19.84 -3.35 5.87
CA ALA A 27 20.73 -2.43 6.57
C ALA A 27 21.77 -1.82 5.61
N PRO A 28 21.99 -0.48 5.62
CA PRO A 28 21.79 0.45 6.74
C PRO A 28 20.49 1.29 6.73
N GLY A 29 19.42 0.89 6.03
CA GLY A 29 18.18 1.67 5.88
C GLY A 29 16.98 1.27 6.75
N ARG A 30 15.78 1.68 6.32
CA ARG A 30 14.47 1.16 6.76
C ARG A 30 13.81 0.42 5.60
N LEU A 31 13.08 -0.65 5.91
CA LEU A 31 12.34 -1.40 4.88
C LEU A 31 11.09 -0.61 4.46
N ARG A 32 10.93 -0.35 3.16
CA ARG A 32 9.77 0.35 2.60
C ARG A 32 8.82 -0.66 1.97
N VAL A 33 7.63 -0.82 2.55
CA VAL A 33 6.68 -1.85 2.16
C VAL A 33 5.42 -1.21 1.62
N GLY A 34 5.01 -1.60 0.41
CA GLY A 34 3.71 -1.21 -0.15
C GLY A 34 2.67 -2.30 0.11
N VAL A 35 1.54 -1.93 0.72
CA VAL A 35 0.34 -2.77 0.82
C VAL A 35 -0.68 -2.18 -0.15
N ASP A 36 -0.65 -2.68 -1.38
CA ASP A 36 -1.43 -2.20 -2.50
C ASP A 36 -2.75 -2.95 -2.63
N GLY A 37 -3.82 -2.24 -2.95
CA GLY A 37 -5.09 -2.85 -3.31
C GLY A 37 -6.23 -1.84 -3.39
N PRO A 38 -7.34 -2.17 -4.08
CA PRO A 38 -8.51 -1.31 -4.10
C PRO A 38 -9.05 -1.10 -2.67
N GLY A 39 -9.74 0.02 -2.42
CA GLY A 39 -10.31 0.29 -1.08
C GLY A 39 -11.23 -0.83 -0.57
N ALA A 40 -11.95 -1.52 -1.47
CA ALA A 40 -12.78 -2.68 -1.15
C ALA A 40 -12.00 -3.89 -0.58
N ALA A 41 -10.68 -3.94 -0.79
CA ALA A 41 -9.76 -4.93 -0.24
C ALA A 41 -9.16 -4.54 1.12
N ARG A 42 -9.36 -3.28 1.56
CA ARG A 42 -8.93 -2.74 2.87
C ARG A 42 -7.42 -2.90 3.15
N PRO A 43 -6.53 -2.48 2.24
CA PRO A 43 -5.08 -2.58 2.45
C PRO A 43 -4.59 -1.90 3.73
N GLU A 44 -5.25 -0.83 4.16
CA GLU A 44 -4.98 -0.12 5.40
C GLU A 44 -5.18 -0.99 6.64
N GLU A 45 -6.11 -1.94 6.61
CA GLU A 45 -6.35 -2.84 7.73
C GLU A 45 -5.28 -3.91 7.85
N LEU A 46 -4.86 -4.48 6.71
CA LEU A 46 -3.73 -5.41 6.72
C LEU A 46 -2.46 -4.71 7.19
N ALA A 47 -2.19 -3.50 6.70
CA ALA A 47 -1.04 -2.70 7.14
C ALA A 47 -1.10 -2.39 8.64
N ALA A 48 -2.26 -1.98 9.17
CA ALA A 48 -2.45 -1.75 10.59
C ALA A 48 -2.22 -3.02 11.42
N ALA A 49 -2.72 -4.17 10.96
CA ALA A 49 -2.57 -5.46 11.63
C ALA A 49 -1.11 -5.95 11.68
N LEU A 50 -0.23 -5.48 10.79
CA LEU A 50 1.19 -5.82 10.78
C LEU A 50 2.01 -5.03 11.80
N VAL A 51 1.51 -3.89 12.30
CA VAL A 51 2.28 -2.97 13.16
C VAL A 51 2.76 -3.65 14.44
N ASP A 52 1.85 -4.23 15.22
CA ASP A 52 2.21 -4.84 16.52
C ASP A 52 3.05 -6.12 16.37
N PRO A 53 2.75 -7.04 15.43
CA PRO A 53 3.61 -8.19 15.16
C PRO A 53 5.03 -7.83 14.73
N LEU A 54 5.22 -6.76 13.96
CA LEU A 54 6.55 -6.27 13.57
C LEU A 54 7.29 -5.64 14.75
N ARG A 55 6.59 -4.86 15.59
CA ARG A 55 7.16 -4.32 16.83
C ARG A 55 7.59 -5.43 17.80
N ALA A 56 6.80 -6.49 17.92
CA ALA A 56 7.15 -7.66 18.71
C ALA A 56 8.42 -8.38 18.21
N ARG A 57 8.76 -8.22 16.93
CA ARG A 57 10.02 -8.68 16.30
C ARG A 57 11.15 -7.65 16.38
N GLY A 58 11.00 -6.62 17.21
CA GLY A 58 12.02 -5.59 17.42
C GLY A 58 12.13 -4.57 16.28
N ARG A 59 11.11 -4.47 15.41
CA ARG A 59 11.09 -3.49 14.31
C ARG A 59 10.20 -2.30 14.66
N PRO A 60 10.75 -1.09 14.80
CA PRO A 60 9.95 0.13 14.85
C PRO A 60 9.15 0.27 13.54
N VAL A 61 7.87 0.62 13.63
CA VAL A 61 6.98 0.69 12.46
C VAL A 61 6.28 2.04 12.40
N LEU A 62 6.26 2.60 11.19
CA LEU A 62 5.38 3.71 10.81
C LEU A 62 4.42 3.24 9.70
N HIS A 63 3.12 3.38 9.94
CA HIS A 63 2.08 3.15 8.92
C HIS A 63 1.64 4.48 8.33
N VAL A 64 1.74 4.60 7.02
CA VAL A 64 1.33 5.76 6.21
C VAL A 64 0.23 5.32 5.25
N ARG A 65 -0.90 6.03 5.24
CA ARG A 65 -1.98 5.78 4.29
C ARG A 65 -1.84 6.72 3.10
N ALA A 66 -1.94 6.21 1.88
CA ALA A 66 -1.82 7.01 0.66
C ALA A 66 -2.89 8.10 0.55
N GLU A 67 -4.05 7.90 1.17
CA GLU A 67 -5.11 8.92 1.27
C GLU A 67 -4.67 10.20 2.00
N ASN A 68 -3.66 10.11 2.86
CA ASN A 68 -3.08 11.26 3.55
C ASN A 68 -2.09 12.05 2.67
N PHE A 69 -1.89 11.59 1.44
CA PHE A 69 -1.02 12.16 0.42
C PHE A 69 -1.81 12.43 -0.85
N LEU A 70 -3.11 12.66 -0.76
CA LEU A 70 -3.89 13.13 -1.91
C LEU A 70 -3.47 14.55 -2.30
N ARG A 71 -3.48 14.85 -3.60
CA ARG A 71 -3.36 16.22 -4.11
C ARG A 71 -4.54 17.09 -3.62
N PRO A 72 -4.46 18.42 -3.65
CA PRO A 72 -5.61 19.29 -3.36
C PRO A 72 -6.83 18.97 -4.23
N ALA A 73 -8.04 19.18 -3.71
CA ALA A 73 -9.26 18.91 -4.49
C ALA A 73 -9.33 19.73 -5.78
N SER A 74 -8.76 20.94 -5.79
CA SER A 74 -8.65 21.78 -7.00
C SER A 74 -7.89 21.11 -8.14
N VAL A 75 -6.96 20.21 -7.84
CA VAL A 75 -6.22 19.42 -8.83
C VAL A 75 -6.95 18.11 -9.10
N ARG A 76 -7.26 17.34 -8.06
CA ARG A 76 -7.87 16.00 -8.22
C ARG A 76 -9.21 16.01 -8.94
N LEU A 77 -10.01 17.05 -8.70
CA LEU A 77 -11.39 17.12 -9.17
C LEU A 77 -11.54 18.03 -10.40
N GLU A 78 -10.44 18.52 -10.97
CA GLU A 78 -10.45 19.46 -12.10
C GLU A 78 -11.16 18.87 -13.33
N HIS A 79 -11.04 17.57 -13.54
CA HIS A 79 -11.68 16.81 -14.62
C HIS A 79 -12.99 16.13 -14.21
N GLY A 80 -13.55 16.50 -13.05
CA GLY A 80 -14.81 16.00 -12.50
C GLY A 80 -14.64 15.10 -11.27
N ARG A 81 -15.61 15.17 -10.36
CA ARG A 81 -15.56 14.48 -9.05
C ARG A 81 -15.55 12.95 -9.12
N ARG A 82 -15.96 12.39 -10.26
CA ARG A 82 -16.10 10.94 -10.50
C ARG A 82 -15.42 10.53 -11.82
N ASN A 83 -14.30 11.18 -12.15
CA ASN A 83 -13.52 10.86 -13.33
C ASN A 83 -12.50 9.74 -13.02
N PRO A 84 -12.66 8.52 -13.58
CA PRO A 84 -11.78 7.40 -13.29
C PRO A 84 -10.35 7.60 -13.79
N ASP A 85 -10.14 8.29 -14.92
CA ASP A 85 -8.80 8.56 -15.44
C ASP A 85 -8.04 9.52 -14.51
N ALA A 86 -8.70 10.59 -14.05
CA ALA A 86 -8.11 11.50 -13.07
C ALA A 86 -7.76 10.77 -11.76
N TYR A 87 -8.63 9.87 -11.30
CA TYR A 87 -8.38 9.03 -10.13
C TYR A 87 -7.16 8.13 -10.31
N TYR A 88 -7.04 7.50 -11.48
CA TYR A 88 -5.92 6.62 -11.81
C TYR A 88 -4.59 7.36 -11.91
N GLU A 89 -4.57 8.50 -12.59
CA GLU A 89 -3.33 9.15 -13.04
C GLU A 89 -2.77 10.16 -12.04
N GLY A 90 -3.60 10.73 -11.15
CA GLY A 90 -3.19 11.98 -10.51
C GLY A 90 -3.79 12.29 -9.14
N TRP A 91 -4.57 11.40 -8.53
CA TRP A 91 -5.13 11.70 -7.22
C TRP A 91 -4.09 11.68 -6.10
N THR A 92 -3.22 10.67 -6.09
CA THR A 92 -2.15 10.56 -5.10
C THR A 92 -0.97 11.47 -5.49
N ASP A 93 -0.48 12.27 -4.55
CA ASP A 93 0.80 12.98 -4.65
C ASP A 93 1.95 12.01 -4.38
N GLU A 94 2.24 11.16 -5.37
CA GLU A 94 3.35 10.20 -5.32
C GLU A 94 4.70 10.89 -5.13
N ALA A 95 4.88 12.10 -5.69
CA ALA A 95 6.08 12.89 -5.51
C ALA A 95 6.23 13.35 -4.05
N GLY A 96 5.14 13.78 -3.42
CA GLY A 96 5.07 14.09 -2.00
C GLY A 96 5.35 12.87 -1.12
N LEU A 97 4.72 11.73 -1.42
CA LEU A 97 4.94 10.47 -0.70
C LEU A 97 6.40 10.02 -0.81
N ARG A 98 7.00 10.13 -2.00
CA ARG A 98 8.41 9.83 -2.20
C ARG A 98 9.31 10.76 -1.39
N ARG A 99 9.13 12.08 -1.55
CA ARG A 99 9.96 13.10 -0.90
C ARG A 99 9.89 13.08 0.62
N GLU A 100 8.70 12.88 1.19
CA GLU A 100 8.46 13.02 2.63
C GLU A 100 8.51 11.69 3.40
N VAL A 101 8.47 10.54 2.70
CA VAL A 101 8.38 9.22 3.33
C VAL A 101 9.41 8.25 2.77
N LEU A 102 9.36 7.94 1.48
CA LEU A 102 10.12 6.81 0.92
C LEU A 102 11.61 7.11 0.68
N ASP A 103 11.96 8.32 0.26
CA ASP A 103 13.36 8.74 0.12
C ASP A 103 14.03 8.94 1.50
N PRO A 104 13.40 9.60 2.50
CA PRO A 104 13.93 9.66 3.87
C PRO A 104 14.06 8.29 4.55
N ALA A 105 13.25 7.30 4.16
CA ALA A 105 13.35 5.94 4.67
C ALA A 105 14.41 5.09 3.94
N GLY A 106 14.82 5.48 2.74
CA GLY A 106 15.74 4.73 1.90
C GLY A 106 17.18 4.67 2.43
N PRO A 107 18.10 4.01 1.69
CA PRO A 107 19.51 3.95 2.04
C PRO A 107 20.14 5.33 2.19
N GLY A 108 20.75 5.61 3.35
CA GLY A 108 21.32 6.93 3.65
C GLY A 108 20.29 8.03 3.93
N GLY A 109 18.99 7.70 3.95
CA GLY A 109 17.91 8.61 4.30
C GLY A 109 17.91 8.99 5.78
N SER A 110 17.38 10.17 6.09
CA SER A 110 17.43 10.76 7.44
C SER A 110 16.60 9.99 8.47
N GLY A 111 15.57 9.23 8.04
CA GLY A 111 14.59 8.65 8.95
C GLY A 111 13.61 9.64 9.56
N ARG A 112 13.58 10.89 9.10
CA ARG A 112 12.55 11.87 9.48
C ARG A 112 11.43 11.84 8.45
N LEU A 113 10.33 11.20 8.79
CA LEU A 113 9.22 10.91 7.89
C LEU A 113 8.00 11.76 8.25
N LEU A 114 7.22 12.18 7.27
CA LEU A 114 5.95 12.86 7.50
C LEU A 114 4.80 11.84 7.39
N PRO A 115 3.96 11.64 8.41
CA PRO A 115 2.89 10.63 8.35
C PRO A 115 1.67 11.06 7.52
N SER A 116 1.50 12.37 7.27
CA SER A 116 0.43 12.91 6.43
C SER A 116 0.83 14.26 5.82
N LEU A 117 0.45 14.50 4.57
CA LEU A 117 0.68 15.77 3.88
C LEU A 117 -0.61 16.55 3.63
N TRP A 118 -1.74 15.85 3.44
CA TRP A 118 -3.04 16.43 3.12
C TRP A 118 -4.15 15.86 4.01
N ASP A 119 -5.08 16.71 4.44
CA ASP A 119 -6.36 16.34 5.02
C ASP A 119 -7.43 16.50 3.92
N ALA A 120 -7.88 15.38 3.37
CA ALA A 120 -8.84 15.37 2.27
C ALA A 120 -10.26 15.79 2.68
N THR A 121 -10.60 15.73 3.98
CA THR A 121 -11.92 16.14 4.49
C THR A 121 -11.99 17.65 4.62
N ALA A 122 -10.95 18.26 5.19
CA ALA A 122 -10.84 19.71 5.33
C ALA A 122 -10.26 20.41 4.08
N ASP A 123 -9.80 19.62 3.10
CA ASP A 123 -9.11 20.04 1.89
C ASP A 123 -7.98 21.07 2.14
N ARG A 124 -7.05 20.69 3.01
CA ARG A 124 -5.89 21.53 3.36
C ARG A 124 -4.68 20.68 3.70
N ALA A 125 -3.51 21.31 3.70
CA ALA A 125 -2.29 20.68 4.19
C ALA A 125 -2.49 20.16 5.63
N SER A 126 -2.00 18.95 5.89
CA SER A 126 -2.01 18.38 7.23
C SER A 126 -1.08 19.19 8.15
N ARG A 127 -1.32 19.12 9.46
CA ARG A 127 -0.43 19.73 10.48
C ARG A 127 0.43 18.69 11.20
N ALA A 128 0.67 17.54 10.58
CA ALA A 128 1.48 16.50 11.19
C ALA A 128 2.93 16.97 11.39
N ALA A 129 3.51 16.59 12.53
CA ALA A 129 4.94 16.73 12.76
C ALA A 129 5.69 15.56 12.11
N TYR A 130 6.96 15.78 11.80
CA TYR A 130 7.85 14.69 11.40
C TYR A 130 8.03 13.70 12.55
N VAL A 131 8.06 12.41 12.20
CA VAL A 131 8.34 11.30 13.09
C VAL A 131 9.72 10.74 12.76
N GLU A 132 10.51 10.45 13.80
CA GLU A 132 11.77 9.74 13.65
C GLU A 132 11.51 8.24 13.66
N LEU A 133 11.76 7.59 12.53
CA LEU A 133 11.84 6.14 12.44
C LEU A 133 13.33 5.79 12.55
N PRO A 134 13.82 4.98 13.50
CA PRO A 134 15.25 4.62 13.56
C PRO A 134 15.64 3.62 12.45
N PRO A 135 16.95 3.40 12.21
CA PRO A 135 17.43 2.35 11.33
C PRO A 135 16.88 0.96 11.70
N GLY A 136 16.70 0.09 10.70
CA GLY A 136 16.05 -1.21 10.91
C GLY A 136 14.53 -1.14 11.15
N GLY A 137 13.93 0.05 11.05
CA GLY A 137 12.48 0.22 11.06
C GLY A 137 11.81 -0.21 9.75
N VAL A 138 10.48 -0.30 9.79
CA VAL A 138 9.63 -0.63 8.64
C VAL A 138 8.63 0.51 8.40
N VAL A 139 8.55 0.97 7.16
CA VAL A 139 7.49 1.87 6.69
C VAL A 139 6.48 1.03 5.94
N LEU A 140 5.24 1.04 6.39
CA LEU A 140 4.11 0.44 5.69
C LEU A 140 3.36 1.56 4.97
N VAL A 141 3.28 1.53 3.65
CA VAL A 141 2.44 2.42 2.85
C VAL A 141 1.26 1.63 2.33
N SER A 142 0.03 1.99 2.72
CA SER A 142 -1.18 1.31 2.27
C SER A 142 -2.06 2.17 1.40
N GLY A 143 -2.63 1.60 0.35
CA GLY A 143 -3.61 2.29 -0.48
C GLY A 143 -3.78 1.67 -1.86
N PRO A 144 -4.64 2.25 -2.69
CA PRO A 144 -4.83 1.81 -4.06
C PRO A 144 -3.75 2.36 -5.01
N LEU A 145 -3.50 1.62 -6.09
CA LEU A 145 -2.72 2.05 -7.26
C LEU A 145 -1.23 2.34 -6.97
N LEU A 146 -0.68 1.84 -5.86
CA LEU A 146 0.67 2.18 -5.41
C LEU A 146 1.76 1.66 -6.34
N LEU A 147 1.48 0.58 -7.09
CA LEU A 147 2.49 -0.09 -7.92
C LEU A 147 2.51 0.42 -9.37
N GLY A 148 1.75 1.47 -9.70
CA GLY A 148 1.72 2.07 -11.04
C GLY A 148 2.78 3.16 -11.28
N GLY A 149 3.13 3.92 -10.24
CA GLY A 149 3.93 5.15 -10.36
C GLY A 149 5.44 5.04 -10.10
N GLY A 150 5.98 3.82 -9.95
CA GLY A 150 7.42 3.62 -9.72
C GLY A 150 7.91 4.10 -8.34
N LEU A 151 7.04 4.08 -7.33
CA LEU A 151 7.42 4.33 -5.94
C LEU A 151 8.57 3.38 -5.52
N PRO A 152 9.62 3.87 -4.83
CA PRO A 152 10.76 3.04 -4.44
C PRO A 152 10.42 2.19 -3.22
N LEU A 153 9.62 1.15 -3.44
CA LEU A 153 9.23 0.14 -2.45
C LEU A 153 10.22 -1.04 -2.52
N ASP A 154 10.63 -1.53 -1.35
CA ASP A 154 11.54 -2.67 -1.23
C ASP A 154 10.78 -4.00 -1.21
N VAL A 155 9.53 -3.99 -0.72
CA VAL A 155 8.62 -5.15 -0.69
C VAL A 155 7.22 -4.71 -1.03
N THR A 156 6.52 -5.50 -1.82
CA THR A 156 5.16 -5.21 -2.28
C THR A 156 4.19 -6.36 -1.94
N VAL A 157 3.09 -6.01 -1.29
CA VAL A 157 1.97 -6.91 -0.98
C VAL A 157 0.76 -6.40 -1.75
N HIS A 158 0.31 -7.15 -2.76
CA HIS A 158 -0.85 -6.77 -3.57
C HIS A 158 -2.08 -7.59 -3.17
N LEU A 159 -3.14 -6.89 -2.76
CA LEU A 159 -4.44 -7.46 -2.43
C LEU A 159 -5.31 -7.53 -3.67
N LEU A 160 -5.47 -8.74 -4.19
CA LEU A 160 -6.19 -9.02 -5.41
C LEU A 160 -7.66 -9.38 -5.12
N LEU A 161 -8.56 -8.60 -5.72
CA LEU A 161 -9.97 -8.95 -5.88
C LEU A 161 -10.23 -9.33 -7.33
N SER A 162 -10.97 -10.42 -7.55
CA SER A 162 -11.57 -10.71 -8.85
C SER A 162 -12.52 -9.58 -9.27
N PRO A 163 -12.75 -9.34 -10.57
CA PRO A 163 -13.65 -8.26 -11.02
C PRO A 163 -15.05 -8.33 -10.38
N ALA A 164 -15.61 -9.54 -10.25
CA ALA A 164 -16.90 -9.74 -9.61
C ALA A 164 -16.88 -9.44 -8.10
N ALA A 165 -15.81 -9.80 -7.38
CA ALA A 165 -15.66 -9.46 -5.98
C ALA A 165 -15.45 -7.95 -5.79
N LEU A 166 -14.59 -7.34 -6.60
CA LEU A 166 -14.34 -5.90 -6.58
C LEU A 166 -15.63 -5.11 -6.79
N HIS A 167 -16.41 -5.43 -7.82
CA HIS A 167 -17.69 -4.75 -8.07
C HIS A 167 -18.68 -4.88 -6.91
N ARG A 168 -18.87 -6.09 -6.36
CA ARG A 168 -19.82 -6.34 -5.26
C ARG A 168 -19.40 -5.72 -3.94
N ARG A 169 -18.09 -5.57 -3.70
CA ARG A 169 -17.53 -5.08 -2.44
C ARG A 169 -17.27 -3.57 -2.43
N THR A 170 -17.19 -2.94 -3.59
CA THR A 170 -17.07 -1.49 -3.70
C THR A 170 -18.44 -0.84 -3.47
N ASP A 171 -18.51 0.05 -2.48
CA ASP A 171 -19.72 0.83 -2.18
C ASP A 171 -20.25 1.54 -3.42
N ALA A 172 -21.58 1.64 -3.53
CA ALA A 172 -22.24 2.22 -4.70
C ALA A 172 -21.71 3.62 -5.07
N GLU A 173 -21.38 4.44 -4.07
CA GLU A 173 -20.82 5.78 -4.28
C GLU A 173 -19.39 5.79 -4.83
N GLN A 174 -18.66 4.67 -4.72
CA GLN A 174 -17.29 4.50 -5.16
C GLN A 174 -17.17 3.64 -6.43
N GLN A 175 -18.27 3.08 -6.95
CA GLN A 175 -18.23 2.25 -8.16
C GLN A 175 -17.74 2.98 -9.42
N TRP A 176 -17.78 4.31 -9.43
CA TRP A 176 -17.17 5.11 -10.50
C TRP A 176 -15.64 4.92 -10.61
N THR A 177 -14.98 4.39 -9.57
CA THR A 177 -13.54 4.08 -9.59
C THR A 177 -13.20 2.76 -10.29
N LEU A 178 -14.19 1.89 -10.55
CA LEU A 178 -13.95 0.56 -11.12
C LEU A 178 -13.20 0.58 -12.46
N PRO A 179 -13.50 1.48 -13.42
CA PRO A 179 -12.74 1.56 -14.68
C PRO A 179 -11.25 1.87 -14.46
N ALA A 180 -10.90 2.62 -13.41
CA ALA A 180 -9.50 2.88 -13.06
C ALA A 180 -8.79 1.60 -12.61
N PHE A 181 -9.47 0.74 -11.85
CA PHE A 181 -8.91 -0.54 -11.44
C PHE A 181 -8.83 -1.54 -12.60
N ASP A 182 -9.79 -1.52 -13.53
CA ASP A 182 -9.71 -2.32 -14.76
C ASP A 182 -8.49 -1.90 -15.60
N ARG A 183 -8.28 -0.59 -15.77
CA ARG A 183 -7.10 -0.03 -16.44
C ARG A 183 -5.81 -0.40 -15.73
N TYR A 184 -5.75 -0.24 -14.40
CA TYR A 184 -4.60 -0.62 -13.59
C TYR A 184 -4.24 -2.11 -13.74
N ALA A 185 -5.23 -3.00 -13.71
CA ALA A 185 -5.02 -4.42 -13.91
C ALA A 185 -4.47 -4.75 -15.31
N ALA A 186 -4.91 -4.01 -16.34
CA ALA A 186 -4.49 -4.21 -17.72
C ALA A 186 -3.10 -3.64 -18.03
N GLU A 187 -2.80 -2.42 -17.56
CA GLU A 187 -1.57 -1.69 -17.89
C GLU A 187 -0.40 -2.07 -16.98
N VAL A 188 -0.67 -2.22 -15.68
CA VAL A 188 0.37 -2.48 -14.67
C VAL A 188 0.46 -3.98 -14.36
N ALA A 189 -0.67 -4.68 -14.33
CA ALA A 189 -0.74 -6.10 -13.93
C ALA A 189 0.03 -6.41 -12.63
N PRO A 190 -0.30 -5.76 -11.48
CA PRO A 190 0.50 -5.83 -10.25
C PRO A 190 0.77 -7.25 -9.75
N ALA A 191 -0.21 -8.15 -9.91
CA ALA A 191 -0.10 -9.54 -9.52
C ALA A 191 1.05 -10.29 -10.23
N SER A 192 1.53 -9.80 -11.37
CA SER A 192 2.62 -10.42 -12.13
C SER A 192 4.01 -10.18 -11.53
N PHE A 193 4.19 -9.14 -10.71
CA PHE A 193 5.50 -8.76 -10.18
C PHE A 193 5.52 -8.44 -8.68
N ALA A 194 4.36 -8.29 -8.02
CA ALA A 194 4.34 -8.05 -6.58
C ALA A 194 4.98 -9.22 -5.80
N ASP A 195 5.76 -8.90 -4.77
CA ASP A 195 6.51 -9.88 -3.96
C ASP A 195 5.62 -10.87 -3.21
N VAL A 196 4.43 -10.41 -2.84
CA VAL A 196 3.34 -11.21 -2.26
C VAL A 196 2.03 -10.79 -2.92
N VAL A 197 1.29 -11.77 -3.42
CA VAL A 197 -0.08 -11.55 -3.90
C VAL A 197 -1.04 -12.33 -3.01
N VAL A 198 -2.02 -11.62 -2.45
CA VAL A 198 -3.06 -12.18 -1.60
C VAL A 198 -4.40 -12.01 -2.29
N ARG A 199 -5.06 -13.12 -2.62
CA ARG A 199 -6.47 -13.09 -3.04
C ARG A 199 -7.36 -12.87 -1.84
N VAL A 200 -8.25 -11.88 -1.93
CA VAL A 200 -9.12 -11.45 -0.83
C VAL A 200 -10.59 -11.30 -1.25
N ASP A 201 -11.05 -12.11 -2.23
CA ASP A 201 -12.45 -12.11 -2.72
C ASP A 201 -13.48 -12.19 -1.56
N ASP A 202 -13.13 -12.95 -0.51
CA ASP A 202 -13.71 -12.84 0.83
C ASP A 202 -12.57 -12.59 1.83
N PRO A 203 -12.55 -11.44 2.55
CA PRO A 203 -11.47 -11.11 3.49
C PRO A 203 -11.36 -12.08 4.67
N ARG A 204 -12.40 -12.88 4.95
CA ARG A 204 -12.37 -13.94 5.97
C ARG A 204 -11.65 -15.20 5.50
N HIS A 205 -11.45 -15.33 4.20
CA HIS A 205 -10.86 -16.52 3.56
C HIS A 205 -9.77 -16.12 2.55
N PRO A 206 -8.69 -15.43 3.00
CA PRO A 206 -7.63 -15.04 2.10
C PRO A 206 -6.86 -16.25 1.56
N ALA A 207 -6.21 -16.07 0.42
CA ALA A 207 -5.31 -17.08 -0.14
C ALA A 207 -4.06 -16.46 -0.74
N LEU A 208 -2.91 -17.03 -0.45
CA LEU A 208 -1.65 -16.63 -1.06
C LEU A 208 -1.52 -17.22 -2.47
N VAL A 209 -1.06 -16.41 -3.40
CA VAL A 209 -0.68 -16.86 -4.74
C VAL A 209 0.82 -17.17 -4.72
N GLU A 210 1.15 -18.44 -4.94
CA GLU A 210 2.51 -18.94 -4.96
C GLU A 210 2.92 -19.22 -6.41
N TYR A 211 4.03 -18.61 -6.81
CA TYR A 211 4.70 -18.95 -8.06
C TYR A 211 5.73 -20.04 -7.78
N ALA A 212 5.87 -21.00 -8.70
CA ALA A 212 6.94 -21.98 -8.59
C ALA A 212 8.27 -21.21 -8.70
N ALA A 213 9.23 -21.48 -7.81
CA ALA A 213 10.57 -20.92 -7.95
C ALA A 213 11.12 -21.32 -9.33
N PRO A 214 11.78 -20.41 -10.07
CA PRO A 214 12.52 -20.81 -11.25
C PRO A 214 13.55 -21.87 -10.82
N ALA A 215 13.59 -22.97 -11.57
CA ALA A 215 14.50 -24.09 -11.36
C ALA A 215 15.96 -23.69 -11.63
#